data_AF-A0A7U9XDQ4-F1
#
_entry.id   AF-A0A7U9XDQ4-F1
#
_cell.length_a   1.000
_cell.length_b   1.000
_cell.length_c   1.000
_cell.angle_alpha   90.00
_cell.angle_beta   90.00
_cell.angle_gamma   90.00
#
_symmetry.space_group_name_H-M   'P 1'
#
loop_
_entity.id
_entity.type
_entity.pdbx_description
1 polymer ?
#
loop_
_entity_poly.entity_id
_entity_poly.type
_entity_poly.pdbx_seq_one_letter_code
_entity_poly.pdbx_strand_id
1 'polypeptide(L)' 'MSELPGIREWLEEAAPGGDVRFVKMPKLQNTDEPVPSTLPAFEERLADALLASIRTKERKTADVSRISWEGIGLRVLMQL' A
#
# COMPACT_ATOMS: atom_id res chain seq x y z
N MET A 1 2.76 -2.44 -3.00
CA MET A 1 1.87 -1.27 -3.05
C MET A 1 2.63 -0.10 -3.62
N SER A 2 2.00 0.71 -4.46
CA SER A 2 2.55 1.98 -4.90
C SER A 2 2.76 2.96 -3.74
N GLU A 3 3.92 3.60 -3.68
CA GLU A 3 4.28 4.56 -2.64
C GLU A 3 3.68 5.94 -2.95
N LEU A 4 2.49 6.18 -2.39
CA LEU A 4 1.81 7.47 -2.41
C LEU A 4 2.18 8.27 -1.15
N PRO A 5 2.18 9.62 -1.20
CA PRO A 5 2.39 10.44 0.00
C PRO A 5 1.40 10.06 1.11
N GLY A 6 1.91 9.81 2.33
CA GLY A 6 1.09 9.47 3.50
C GLY A 6 0.65 8.01 3.62
N ILE A 7 0.90 7.17 2.61
CA ILE A 7 0.35 5.80 2.61
C ILE A 7 1.02 4.88 3.62
N ARG A 8 2.30 5.13 3.94
CA ARG A 8 3.05 4.32 4.90
C ARG A 8 2.54 4.57 6.31
N GLU A 9 2.42 5.85 6.65
CA GLU A 9 1.90 6.32 7.92
C GLU A 9 0.47 5.83 8.14
N TRP A 10 -0.36 5.96 7.10
CA TRP A 10 -1.74 5.47 7.14
C TRP A 10 -1.81 3.96 7.33
N LEU A 11 -0.98 3.16 6.61
CA LEU A 11 -0.99 1.70 6.75
C LEU A 11 -0.49 1.23 8.12
N GLU A 12 0.50 1.89 8.70
CA GLU A 12 0.99 1.57 10.04
C GLU A 12 -0.11 1.79 11.10
N GLU A 13 -0.92 2.84 10.94
CA GLU A 13 -2.07 3.09 11.81
C GLU A 13 -3.24 2.12 11.52
N ALA A 14 -3.55 1.91 10.25
CA ALA A 14 -4.73 1.17 9.80
C ALA A 14 -4.57 -0.35 9.94
N ALA A 15 -3.39 -0.88 9.66
CA ALA A 15 -3.09 -2.30 9.61
C ALA A 15 -1.67 -2.59 10.12
N PRO A 16 -1.41 -2.38 11.42
CA PRO A 16 -0.07 -2.49 11.98
C PRO A 16 0.54 -3.88 11.75
N GLY A 17 1.83 -3.90 11.41
CA GLY A 17 2.57 -5.14 11.16
C GLY A 17 2.26 -5.84 9.83
N GLY A 18 1.53 -5.18 8.91
CA GLY A 18 1.31 -5.69 7.56
C GLY A 18 2.62 -5.82 6.77
N ASP A 19 2.83 -6.98 6.14
CA ASP A 19 3.98 -7.19 5.23
C ASP A 19 3.72 -6.52 3.88
N VAL A 20 3.97 -5.21 3.80
CA VAL A 20 3.77 -4.41 2.59
C VAL A 20 5.12 -3.96 2.03
N ARG A 21 5.38 -4.36 0.78
CA ARG A 21 6.49 -3.83 -0.02
C ARG A 21 6.02 -2.59 -0.76
N PHE A 22 6.64 -1.46 -0.50
CA PHE A 22 6.32 -0.18 -1.13
C PHE A 22 7.20 0.05 -2.36
N VAL A 23 6.57 0.45 -3.45
CA VAL A 23 7.21 0.65 -4.76
C VAL A 23 7.07 2.11 -5.14
N LYS A 24 8.20 2.81 -5.26
CA LYS A 24 8.22 4.20 -5.70
C LYS A 24 7.50 4.37 -7.02
N MET A 25 6.54 5.29 -7.07
CA MET A 25 5.73 5.59 -8.25
C MET A 25 6.57 6.05 -9.47
N PRO A 26 6.06 5.87 -10.71
CA PRO A 26 6.59 6.61 -11.85
C PRO A 26 6.36 8.11 -11.65
N LYS A 27 6.98 8.95 -12.48
CA LYS A 27 6.59 10.36 -12.48
C LYS A 27 5.17 10.45 -13.04
N LEU A 28 4.33 11.24 -12.41
CA LEU A 28 2.99 11.54 -12.90
C LEU A 28 3.02 12.92 -13.58
N GLN A 29 2.31 13.04 -14.68
CA GLN A 29 1.84 14.29 -15.28
C GLN A 29 0.33 14.41 -14.98
N ASN A 30 -0.18 15.64 -14.91
CA ASN A 30 -1.55 15.89 -14.46
C ASN A 30 -1.79 15.23 -13.08
N THR A 31 -2.96 14.64 -12.86
CA THR A 31 -3.33 14.03 -11.56
C THR A 31 -2.93 12.56 -11.48
N ASP A 32 -3.10 11.80 -12.56
CA ASP A 32 -3.08 10.33 -12.55
C ASP A 32 -2.36 9.70 -13.75
N GLU A 33 -1.83 10.49 -14.67
CA GLU A 33 -1.22 9.99 -15.89
C GLU A 33 0.29 9.78 -15.72
N PRO A 34 0.84 8.58 -15.93
CA PRO A 34 2.28 8.35 -15.82
C PRO A 34 3.03 8.94 -17.01
N VAL A 35 4.15 9.61 -16.76
CA VAL A 35 5.09 10.02 -17.81
C VAL A 35 5.68 8.78 -18.46
N PRO A 36 5.47 8.53 -19.77
CA PRO A 36 5.81 7.25 -20.40
C PRO A 36 7.28 6.84 -20.26
N SER A 37 8.20 7.80 -20.32
CA SER A 37 9.64 7.54 -20.17
C SER A 37 10.05 7.04 -18.78
N THR A 38 9.18 7.14 -17.78
CA THR A 38 9.46 6.70 -16.40
C THR A 38 8.78 5.39 -16.02
N LEU A 39 7.90 4.87 -16.88
CA LEU A 39 7.22 3.60 -16.68
C LEU A 39 8.18 2.40 -16.61
N PRO A 40 9.18 2.25 -17.51
CA PRO A 40 10.03 1.05 -17.49
C PRO A 40 10.74 0.85 -16.15
N ALA A 41 11.28 1.92 -15.56
CA ALA A 41 11.93 1.85 -14.27
C ALA A 41 10.95 1.54 -13.12
N PHE A 42 9.69 1.99 -13.22
CA PHE A 42 8.66 1.62 -12.26
C PHE A 42 8.29 0.15 -12.36
N GLU A 43 8.10 -0.36 -13.59
CA GLU A 43 7.77 -1.77 -13.86
C GLU A 43 8.86 -2.72 -13.34
N GLU A 44 10.13 -2.37 -13.52
CA GLU A 44 11.27 -3.12 -12.97
C GLU A 44 11.18 -3.20 -11.43
N ARG A 45 11.03 -2.06 -10.75
CA ARG A 45 10.88 -2.03 -9.29
C ARG A 45 9.65 -2.81 -8.81
N LEU A 46 8.55 -2.75 -9.55
CA LEU A 46 7.34 -3.48 -9.24
C LEU A 46 7.56 -4.99 -9.38
N ALA A 47 8.21 -5.44 -10.45
CA ALA A 47 8.56 -6.84 -10.66
C ALA A 47 9.46 -7.37 -9.53
N ASP A 48 10.47 -6.61 -9.13
CA ASP A 48 11.36 -6.97 -8.02
C ASP A 48 10.60 -7.10 -6.69
N ALA A 49 9.72 -6.14 -6.39
CA ALA A 49 8.90 -6.17 -5.17
C ALA A 49 7.94 -7.37 -5.17
N LEU A 50 7.34 -7.71 -6.31
CA LEU A 50 6.48 -8.88 -6.46
C LEU A 50 7.27 -10.18 -6.25
N LEU A 51 8.45 -10.29 -6.87
CA LEU A 51 9.32 -11.45 -6.72
C LEU A 51 9.76 -11.63 -5.26
N ALA A 52 10.11 -10.54 -4.59
CA ALA A 52 10.44 -10.54 -3.17
C ALA A 52 9.25 -10.99 -2.30
N SER A 53 8.03 -10.54 -2.59
CA SER A 53 6.81 -11.01 -1.91
C SER A 53 6.58 -12.51 -2.10
N ILE A 54 6.72 -13.02 -3.33
CA ILE A 54 6.53 -14.46 -3.63
C ILE A 54 7.57 -15.32 -2.90
N ARG A 55 8.82 -14.85 -2.82
CA ARG A 55 9.92 -15.58 -2.16
C ARG A 55 9.84 -15.56 -0.64
N THR A 56 9.06 -14.65 -0.07
CA THR A 56 8.93 -14.52 1.39
C THR A 56 8.07 -15.64 1.95
N LYS A 57 8.70 -16.56 2.69
CA LYS A 57 8.05 -17.75 3.24
C LYS A 57 7.25 -17.46 4.52
N GLU A 58 7.69 -16.48 5.29
CA GLU A 58 7.03 -16.04 6.51
C GLU A 58 5.93 -15.04 6.17
N ARG A 59 4.68 -15.47 6.28
CA ARG A 59 3.52 -14.59 6.11
C ARG A 59 3.04 -14.15 7.49
N LYS A 60 3.13 -12.85 7.77
CA LYS A 60 2.47 -12.23 8.91
C LYS A 60 1.05 -11.83 8.51
N THR A 61 0.08 -12.19 9.33
CA THR A 61 -1.28 -11.66 9.20
C THR A 61 -1.29 -10.22 9.70
N ALA A 62 -1.76 -9.29 8.88
CA ALA A 62 -2.02 -7.92 9.31
C ALA A 62 -3.31 -7.90 10.15
N ASP A 63 -3.32 -7.17 11.26
CA ASP A 63 -4.55 -6.83 11.97
C ASP A 63 -5.28 -5.74 11.19
N VAL A 64 -6.38 -6.09 10.52
CA VAL A 64 -7.20 -5.15 9.73
C VAL A 64 -8.47 -4.71 10.45
N SER A 65 -8.61 -5.01 11.75
CA SER A 65 -9.82 -4.71 12.53
C SER A 65 -10.22 -3.24 12.49
N ARG A 66 -9.24 -2.32 12.39
CA ARG A 66 -9.46 -0.86 12.34
C ARG A 66 -10.06 -0.37 11.02
N ILE A 67 -9.90 -1.13 9.95
CA ILE A 67 -10.37 -0.81 8.60
C ILE A 67 -11.37 -1.83 8.05
N SER A 68 -11.84 -2.75 8.90
CA SER A 68 -12.92 -3.66 8.56
C SER A 68 -14.26 -2.91 8.56
N TRP A 69 -15.28 -3.48 7.91
CA TRP A 69 -16.64 -2.92 7.97
C TRP A 69 -17.17 -2.78 9.40
N GLU A 70 -16.80 -3.71 10.28
CA GLU A 70 -17.14 -3.64 11.71
C GLU A 70 -16.42 -2.48 12.40
N GLY A 71 -15.09 -2.35 12.22
CA GLY A 71 -14.32 -1.27 12.83
C GLY A 71 -14.74 0.12 12.33
N ILE A 72 -14.95 0.25 11.02
CA ILE A 72 -15.45 1.50 10.42
C ILE A 72 -16.88 1.78 10.90
N GLY A 73 -17.74 0.76 10.91
CA GLY A 73 -19.13 0.89 11.37
C GLY A 73 -19.22 1.37 12.82
N LEU A 74 -18.45 0.75 13.73
CA LEU A 74 -18.35 1.19 15.12
C LEU A 74 -17.85 2.63 15.22
N ARG A 75 -16.81 3.00 14.48
CA ARG A 75 -16.28 4.38 14.49
C ARG A 75 -17.31 5.40 14.02
N VAL A 76 -18.05 5.11 12.95
CA VAL A 76 -19.08 6.02 12.42
C VAL A 76 -20.27 6.13 13.38
N LEU A 77 -20.74 5.00 13.92
CA LEU A 77 -21.92 4.96 14.77
C LEU A 77 -21.69 5.49 16.19
N MET A 78 -20.46 5.35 16.71
CA MET A 78 -20.08 5.80 18.07
C MET A 78 -19.44 7.21 18.10
N GLN A 79 -19.38 7.90 16.96
CA GLN A 79 -19.01 9.32 16.87
C GLN A 79 -20.23 10.26 16.76
N LEU A 80 -21.45 9.71 16.97
CA LEU A 80 -22.67 10.43 17.34
C LEU A 80 -22.90 10.31 18.85
#